data_AF-A0A929SRS7-F1
#
_entry.id   AF-A0A929SRS7-F1
#
_cell.length_a   1.000
_cell.length_b   1.000
_cell.length_c   1.000
_cell.angle_alpha   90.00
_cell.angle_beta   90.00
_cell.angle_gamma   90.00
#
_symmetry.space_group_name_H-M   'P 1'
#
loop_
_entity.id
_entity.type
_entity.pdbx_description
1 polymer ?
#
loop_
_entity_poly.entity_id
_entity_poly.type
_entity_poly.pdbx_seq_one_letter_code
_entity_poly.pdbx_strand_id
1 'polypeptide(L)' 'MSEDVRIKNDKFSFHYRVAGLIEQNGKFLIQKIDGYDYYILPGGHVKLGESSAAAIKREVLEEVGCG' A
#
# COMPACT_ATOMS: atom_id res chain seq x y z
N MET A 1 -15.28 -9.14 8.32
CA MET A 1 -13.89 -9.45 8.76
C MET A 1 -12.95 -8.73 7.81
N SER A 2 -11.83 -8.17 8.26
CA SER A 2 -10.83 -7.62 7.33
C SER A 2 -10.25 -8.78 6.52
N GLU A 3 -10.12 -8.58 5.20
CA GLU A 3 -9.55 -9.54 4.27
C GLU A 3 -8.02 -9.40 4.16
N ASP A 4 -7.40 -8.50 4.93
CA ASP A 4 -5.98 -8.22 4.87
C ASP A 4 -5.14 -9.43 5.28
N VAL A 5 -4.07 -9.70 4.54
CA VAL A 5 -3.07 -10.71 4.89
C VAL A 5 -2.21 -10.19 6.04
N ARG A 6 -2.71 -10.42 7.25
CA ARG A 6 -2.06 -10.08 8.51
C ARG A 6 -1.97 -11.30 9.41
N ILE A 7 -0.76 -11.64 9.84
CA ILE A 7 -0.52 -12.73 10.79
C ILE A 7 0.05 -12.10 12.05
N LYS A 8 -0.67 -12.22 13.17
CA LYS A 8 -0.23 -11.70 14.46
C LYS A 8 -0.23 -12.83 15.50
N ASN A 9 0.84 -12.91 16.27
CA ASN A 9 0.92 -13.72 17.48
C ASN A 9 1.57 -12.88 18.60
N ASP A 10 1.82 -13.49 19.75
CA ASP A 10 2.34 -12.79 20.93
C ASP A 10 3.74 -12.18 20.72
N LYS A 11 4.50 -12.68 19.74
CA LYS A 11 5.88 -12.27 19.47
C LYS A 11 6.05 -11.44 18.20
N PHE A 12 5.17 -11.63 17.22
CA PHE A 12 5.35 -11.10 15.86
C PHE A 12 4.06 -10.53 15.29
N SER A 13 4.22 -9.48 14.48
CA SER A 13 3.16 -8.92 13.64
C SER A 13 3.68 -8.85 12.22
N PHE A 14 3.17 -9.71 11.36
CA PHE A 14 3.48 -9.75 9.93
C PHE A 14 2.33 -9.12 9.13
N HIS A 15 2.69 -8.23 8.20
CA HIS A 15 1.77 -7.54 7.32
C HIS A 15 2.29 -7.68 5.89
N TYR A 16 1.51 -8.30 5.01
CA TYR A 16 1.86 -8.33 3.59
C TYR A 16 1.36 -7.06 2.91
N ARG A 17 2.30 -6.28 2.37
CA ARG A 17 2.04 -4.97 1.78
C ARG A 17 2.63 -4.84 0.39
N VAL A 18 1.99 -3.99 -0.41
CA VAL A 18 2.47 -3.53 -1.71
C VAL A 18 2.71 -2.02 -1.66
N ALA A 19 3.69 -1.57 -2.42
CA ALA A 19 3.99 -0.15 -2.60
C ALA A 19 4.25 0.12 -4.08
N GLY A 20 3.69 1.22 -4.58
CA GLY A 20 3.77 1.63 -5.98
C GLY A 20 4.82 2.71 -6.15
N LEU A 21 5.83 2.44 -6.99
CA LEU A 21 6.74 3.45 -7.47
C LEU A 21 6.18 4.05 -8.77
N ILE A 22 5.49 5.18 -8.65
CA ILE A 22 4.83 5.84 -9.78
C ILE A 22 5.68 7.03 -10.21
N GLU A 23 6.14 7.00 -11.45
CA GLU A 23 7.00 8.02 -12.05
C GLU A 23 6.24 8.75 -13.17
N GLN A 24 6.39 10.08 -13.22
CA GLN A 24 5.94 10.91 -14.32
C GLN A 24 6.87 12.12 -14.50
N ASN A 25 7.45 12.26 -15.69
CA ASN A 25 8.33 13.39 -16.07
C ASN A 25 9.53 13.58 -15.13
N GLY A 26 10.19 12.49 -14.74
CA GLY A 26 11.31 12.44 -13.81
C GLY A 26 10.94 12.68 -12.35
N LYS A 27 9.65 12.73 -12.01
CA LYS A 27 9.15 12.95 -10.64
C LYS A 27 8.42 11.71 -10.13
N PHE A 28 8.55 11.44 -8.84
CA PHE A 28 7.90 10.31 -8.19
C PHE A 28 6.75 10.77 -7.30
N LEU A 29 5.65 10.02 -7.32
CA LEU A 29 4.53 10.25 -6.42
C LEU A 29 4.86 9.70 -5.02
N ILE A 30 4.71 10.56 -4.01
CA ILE A 30 4.88 10.24 -2.59
C ILE A 30 3.70 10.82 -1.81
N GLN A 31 3.32 10.15 -0.72
CA GLN A 31 2.30 10.63 0.21
C GLN A 31 2.97 11.21 1.47
N LYS A 32 2.48 12.37 1.91
CA LYS A 32 2.83 12.95 3.21
C LYS A 32 1.66 12.69 4.16
N ILE A 33 1.95 12.08 5.31
CA ILE A 33 0.94 11.88 6.35
C ILE A 33 1.03 13.04 7.33
N ASP A 34 -0.10 13.72 7.56
CA ASP A 34 -0.16 14.81 8.53
C ASP A 34 0.25 14.33 9.93
N GLY A 35 1.13 15.11 10.57
CA GLY A 35 1.67 14.79 11.90
C GLY A 35 2.91 13.89 11.89
N TYR A 36 3.38 13.43 10.73
CA TYR A 36 4.62 12.63 10.61
C TYR A 36 5.67 13.35 9.75
N ASP A 37 6.94 13.21 10.12
CA ASP A 37 8.08 13.80 9.42
C ASP A 37 8.71 12.83 8.40
N TYR A 38 7.89 12.00 7.77
CA TYR A 38 8.32 11.07 6.74
C TYR A 38 7.31 10.98 5.60
N TYR A 39 7.80 10.53 4.44
CA TYR A 39 7.01 10.28 3.25
C TYR A 39 6.89 8.77 3.00
N ILE A 40 5.79 8.36 2.40
CA ILE A 40 5.56 6.97 2.00
C ILE A 40 5.20 6.90 0.52
N LEU A 41 5.38 5.72 -0.08
CA LEU A 41 4.83 5.44 -1.40
C LEU A 41 3.33 5.11 -1.29
N PRO A 42 2.55 5.38 -2.35
CA PRO A 42 1.19 4.83 -2.49
C PRO A 42 1.17 3.30 -2.37
N GLY A 43 0.10 2.76 -1.79
CA GLY A 43 -0.07 1.32 -1.60
C GLY A 43 -0.62 0.96 -0.23
N GLY A 44 -0.83 -0.34 -0.02
CA GLY A 44 -1.48 -0.81 1.18
C GLY A 44 -1.40 -2.32 1.37
N HIS A 45 -2.41 -2.87 2.01
CA HIS A 45 -2.44 -4.27 2.41
C HIS A 45 -2.93 -5.16 1.26
N VAL A 46 -2.27 -6.30 1.10
CA VAL A 46 -2.74 -7.33 0.18
C VAL A 46 -3.89 -8.08 0.83
N LYS A 47 -4.98 -8.30 0.10
CA LYS A 47 -6.12 -9.09 0.58
C LYS A 47 -5.93 -10.58 0.30
N LEU A 48 -6.59 -11.44 1.09
CA LEU A 48 -6.58 -12.89 0.88
C LEU A 48 -7.14 -13.24 -0.51
N GLY A 49 -6.41 -14.06 -1.25
CA GLY A 49 -6.75 -14.43 -2.63
C GLY A 49 -6.38 -13.38 -3.69
N GLU A 50 -5.84 -12.24 -3.28
CA GLU A 50 -5.40 -11.18 -4.18
C GLU A 50 -3.91 -11.36 -4.57
N SER A 51 -3.57 -11.13 -5.85
CA SER A 51 -2.16 -11.03 -6.27
C SER A 51 -1.58 -9.67 -5.90
N SER A 52 -0.27 -9.57 -5.73
CA SER A 52 0.39 -8.27 -5.48
C SER A 52 0.12 -7.24 -6.59
N ALA A 53 0.04 -7.70 -7.85
CA ALA A 53 -0.28 -6.84 -8.99
C ALA A 53 -1.73 -6.33 -8.97
N ALA A 54 -2.68 -7.14 -8.52
CA ALA A 54 -4.07 -6.71 -8.34
C ALA A 54 -4.20 -5.75 -7.15
N ALA A 55 -3.54 -6.08 -6.02
CA ALA A 55 -3.53 -5.26 -4.83
C ALA A 55 -3.01 -3.85 -5.12
N ILE A 56 -1.87 -3.72 -5.80
CA ILE A 56 -1.32 -2.38 -6.03
C ILE A 56 -2.18 -1.53 -6.97
N LYS A 57 -2.83 -2.15 -7.97
CA LYS A 57 -3.77 -1.43 -8.84
C LYS A 57 -4.98 -0.91 -8.06
N ARG A 58 -5.54 -1.74 -7.17
CA ARG A 58 -6.65 -1.36 -6.29
C ARG A 58 -6.24 -0.23 -5.35
N GLU A 59 -5.14 -0.37 -4.64
CA GLU A 59 -4.66 0.64 -3.67
C GLU A 59 -4.38 1.98 -4.35
N VAL A 60 -3.73 1.99 -5.52
CA VAL A 60 -3.49 3.23 -6.28
C VAL A 60 -4.79 3.88 -6.72
N LEU A 61 -5.78 3.10 -7.15
CA LEU A 61 -7.09 3.63 -7.49
C LEU A 61 -7.82 4.20 -6.27
N GLU A 62 -7.75 3.54 -5.12
CA GLU A 62 -8.37 3.97 -3.86
C GLU A 62 -7.74 5.25 -3.30
N GLU A 63 -6.40 5.37 -3.33
CA GLU A 63 -5.67 6.51 -2.75
C GLU A 63 -5.54 7.71 -3.71
N VAL A 64 -5.33 7.45 -5.00
CA VAL A 64 -4.97 8.49 -5.99
C VAL A 64 -6.12 8.77 -6.97
N GLY A 65 -7.10 7.86 -7.09
CA GLY A 65 -8.23 8.02 -8.01
C GLY A 65 -7.85 7.87 -9.49
N CYS A 66 -6.64 7.40 -9.79
CA CYS A 66 -6.17 7.14 -11.14
C CYS A 66 -6.31 5.65 -11.47
N GLY A 67 -6.89 5.34 -12.63
CA GLY A 67 -7.09 3.97 -13.15
C GLY A 67 -6.76 3.88 -14.63
#